data_AF-J0KPJ1-F1
#
_entry.id   AF-J0KPJ1-F1
#
_cell.length_a   1.000
_cell.length_b   1.000
_cell.length_c   1.000
_cell.angle_alpha   90.00
_cell.angle_beta   90.00
_cell.angle_gamma   90.00
#
_symmetry.space_group_name_H-M   'P 1'
#
loop_
_entity.id
_entity.type
_entity.pdbx_description
1 polymer ?
#
loop_
_entity_poly.entity_id
_entity_poly.type
_entity_poly.pdbx_seq_one_letter_code
_entity_poly.pdbx_strand_id
1 'polypeptide(L)'
;MRARDEAFYAADAVQWGQYTAGRFTTVQQNGQFMSRAQRIGNLQAQKPRPYVAREREQHEQQGELVVTRFFSGGLWVVEVWKRVDGAWATVMTQATTAASNP
;
A
#
# COMPACT_ATOMS: atom_id res chain seq x y z
N MET A 1 -6.93 -1.86 -7.03
CA MET A 1 -6.64 -0.95 -5.89
C MET A 1 -7.52 -1.30 -4.68
N ARG A 2 -8.85 -1.12 -4.74
CA ARG A 2 -9.77 -1.46 -3.62
C ARG A 2 -9.59 -2.84 -2.98
N ALA A 3 -9.56 -3.92 -3.76
CA ALA A 3 -9.42 -5.29 -3.23
C ALA A 3 -8.11 -5.50 -2.44
N ARG A 4 -7.02 -4.81 -2.82
CA ARG A 4 -5.76 -4.83 -2.08
C ARG A 4 -5.92 -4.14 -0.72
N ASP A 5 -6.63 -3.02 -0.68
CA ASP A 5 -6.86 -2.30 0.57
C ASP A 5 -7.75 -3.11 1.50
N GLU A 6 -8.84 -3.68 0.98
CA GLU A 6 -9.71 -4.57 1.74
C GLU A 6 -8.93 -5.75 2.33
N ALA A 7 -8.03 -6.38 1.56
CA ALA A 7 -7.12 -7.42 2.07
C ALA A 7 -6.17 -6.90 3.17
N PHE A 8 -5.65 -5.68 3.02
CA PHE A 8 -4.82 -5.05 4.05
C PHE A 8 -5.61 -4.81 5.35
N TYR A 9 -6.81 -4.25 5.28
CA TYR A 9 -7.67 -4.01 6.45
C TYR A 9 -8.15 -5.32 7.09
N ALA A 10 -8.37 -6.37 6.30
CA ALA A 10 -8.71 -7.71 6.78
C ALA A 10 -7.51 -8.51 7.35
N ALA A 11 -6.30 -7.95 7.33
CA ALA A 11 -5.06 -8.66 7.66
C ALA A 11 -4.81 -9.94 6.82
N ASP A 12 -5.40 -10.02 5.62
CA ASP A 12 -5.23 -11.13 4.69
C ASP A 12 -3.93 -10.95 3.89
N ALA A 13 -2.85 -11.50 4.40
CA ALA A 13 -1.53 -11.39 3.77
C ALA A 13 -1.42 -12.18 2.46
N VAL A 14 -2.24 -13.21 2.25
CA VAL A 14 -2.25 -14.00 1.02
C VAL A 14 -2.88 -13.18 -0.10
N GLN A 15 -4.09 -12.66 0.13
CA GLN A 15 -4.80 -11.84 -0.85
C GLN A 15 -4.06 -10.52 -1.09
N TRP A 16 -3.54 -9.88 -0.04
CA TRP A 16 -2.74 -8.66 -0.18
C TRP A 16 -1.47 -8.92 -1.01
N GLY A 17 -0.82 -10.07 -0.78
CA GLY A 17 0.40 -10.47 -1.47
C GLY A 17 0.24 -10.61 -2.99
N GLN A 18 -0.94 -11.00 -3.48
CA GLN A 18 -1.24 -11.12 -4.92
C GLN A 18 -1.15 -9.78 -5.67
N TYR A 19 -1.36 -8.66 -4.97
CA TYR A 19 -1.29 -7.33 -5.55
C TYR A 19 0.07 -6.65 -5.36
N THR A 20 1.10 -7.39 -4.95
CA THR A 20 2.45 -6.85 -4.73
C THR A 20 3.49 -7.57 -5.56
N ALA A 21 4.38 -6.81 -6.21
CA ALA A 21 5.44 -7.37 -7.02
C ALA A 21 6.44 -8.17 -6.17
N GLY A 22 7.12 -9.16 -6.73
CA GLY A 22 8.05 -10.02 -5.98
C GLY A 22 9.15 -9.24 -5.22
N ARG A 23 9.63 -8.14 -5.81
CA ARG A 23 10.64 -7.23 -5.21
C ARG A 23 10.03 -6.00 -4.51
N PHE A 24 8.78 -6.09 -4.07
CA PHE A 24 8.10 -5.01 -3.37
C PHE A 24 8.85 -4.54 -2.12
N THR A 25 8.84 -3.22 -1.90
CA THR A 25 9.40 -2.58 -0.70
C THR A 25 8.45 -1.54 -0.14
N THR A 26 8.49 -1.29 1.16
CA THR A 26 7.71 -0.20 1.77
C THR A 26 8.46 0.51 2.89
N VAL A 27 8.17 1.81 3.05
CA VAL A 27 8.47 2.57 4.25
C VAL A 27 7.17 2.80 5.01
N GLN A 28 7.11 2.32 6.26
CA GLN A 28 5.98 2.51 7.16
C GLN A 28 5.95 3.94 7.71
N GLN A 29 4.82 4.35 8.30
CA GLN A 29 4.65 5.68 8.90
C GLN A 29 5.68 6.04 9.99
N ASN A 30 6.30 5.04 10.62
CA ASN A 30 7.36 5.21 11.62
C ASN A 30 8.78 5.26 11.00
N GLY A 31 8.89 5.36 9.67
CA GLY A 31 10.16 5.37 8.94
C GLY A 31 10.79 3.99 8.72
N GLN A 32 10.18 2.91 9.22
CA GLN A 32 10.74 1.57 9.07
C GLN A 32 10.62 1.09 7.62
N PHE A 33 11.77 0.79 7.01
CA PHE A 33 11.85 0.11 5.72
C PHE A 33 11.59 -1.40 5.88
N MET A 34 10.79 -1.97 4.97
CA MET A 34 10.47 -3.39 4.92
C MET A 34 10.51 -3.91 3.48
N SER A 35 11.08 -5.10 3.31
CA SER A 35 10.87 -5.96 2.14
C SER A 35 9.45 -6.55 2.12
N ARG A 36 9.05 -7.12 0.98
CA ARG A 36 7.79 -7.87 0.85
C ARG A 36 7.62 -8.96 1.90
N ALA A 37 8.64 -9.78 2.13
CA ALA A 37 8.56 -10.87 3.10
C ALA A 37 8.34 -10.35 4.53
N GLN A 38 9.08 -9.31 4.92
CA GLN A 38 8.89 -8.65 6.21
C GLN A 38 7.49 -8.03 6.33
N ARG A 39 6.97 -7.42 5.25
CA ARG A 39 5.65 -6.82 5.27
C ARG A 39 4.52 -7.85 5.36
N ILE A 40 4.66 -9.01 4.71
CA ILE A 40 3.74 -10.14 4.83
C ILE A 40 3.72 -10.65 6.27
N GLY A 41 4.88 -10.92 6.88
CA GLY A 41 4.96 -11.35 8.28
C GLY A 41 4.41 -10.31 9.25
N ASN A 42 4.67 -9.02 8.98
CA ASN A 42 4.09 -7.94 9.75
C ASN A 42 2.56 -7.88 9.64
N LEU A 43 1.99 -8.10 8.45
CA LEU A 43 0.55 -8.09 8.23
C LEU A 43 -0.14 -9.28 8.91
N GLN A 44 0.47 -10.47 8.88
CA GLN A 44 -0.04 -11.67 9.57
C GLN A 44 -0.11 -11.49 11.10
N ALA A 45 0.75 -10.64 11.67
CA ALA A 45 0.73 -10.32 13.09
C ALA A 45 -0.29 -9.22 13.47
N GLN A 46 -0.94 -8.57 12.49
CA GLN A 46 -1.94 -7.53 12.74
C GLN A 46 -3.32 -8.15 13.00
N LYS A 47 -4.13 -7.43 13.78
CA LYS A 47 -5.56 -7.75 13.89
C LYS A 47 -6.33 -7.10 12.73
N PRO A 48 -7.32 -7.79 12.15
CA PRO A 48 -8.24 -7.17 11.22
C PRO A 48 -8.89 -5.92 11.81
N ARG A 49 -9.18 -4.94 10.97
CA ARG A 49 -9.79 -3.66 11.34
C ARG A 49 -10.77 -3.20 10.26
N PRO A 50 -11.76 -2.36 10.61
CA PRO A 50 -12.70 -1.85 9.63
C PRO A 50 -12.00 -1.13 8.47
N TYR A 51 -12.48 -1.37 7.26
CA TYR A 51 -12.00 -0.67 6.06
C TYR A 51 -12.22 0.83 6.19
N VAL A 52 -11.16 1.61 5.93
CA VAL A 52 -11.25 3.06 5.79
C VAL A 52 -11.01 3.40 4.32
N ALA A 53 -11.95 4.12 3.71
CA ALA A 53 -11.87 4.49 2.31
C ALA A 53 -10.66 5.38 2.02
N ARG A 54 -10.23 5.37 0.75
CA ARG A 54 -9.31 6.37 0.23
C ARG A 54 -10.05 7.68 0.02
N GLU A 55 -9.36 8.77 0.28
CA GLU A 55 -9.80 10.14 0.03
C GLU A 55 -8.70 10.89 -0.72
N ARG A 56 -9.08 11.96 -1.44
CA ARG A 56 -8.13 12.84 -2.15
C ARG A 56 -7.17 12.08 -3.07
N GLU A 57 -7.69 11.06 -3.73
CA GLU A 57 -6.91 10.18 -4.59
C GLU A 57 -6.46 10.92 -5.85
N GLN A 58 -5.17 10.80 -6.15
CA GLN A 58 -4.52 11.35 -7.34
C GLN A 58 -3.77 10.22 -8.03
N HIS A 59 -3.89 10.15 -9.35
CA HIS A 59 -3.19 9.18 -10.18
C HIS A 59 -2.39 9.91 -11.25
N GLU A 60 -1.13 9.54 -11.40
CA GLU A 60 -0.24 10.09 -12.41
C GLU A 60 0.48 8.95 -13.12
N GLN A 61 0.39 8.91 -14.45
CA GLN A 61 1.09 7.92 -15.25
C GLN A 61 2.45 8.46 -15.70
N GLN A 62 3.50 7.70 -15.44
CA GLN A 62 4.89 8.01 -15.78
C GLN A 62 5.48 6.82 -16.56
N GLY A 63 5.31 6.85 -17.89
CA GLY A 63 5.64 5.71 -18.76
C GLY A 63 4.83 4.46 -18.41
N GLU A 64 5.52 3.40 -18.00
CA GLU A 64 4.90 2.13 -17.57
C GLU A 64 4.43 2.13 -16.11
N LEU A 65 4.73 3.19 -15.36
CA LEU A 65 4.41 3.30 -13.95
C LEU A 65 3.15 4.14 -13.75
N VAL A 66 2.36 3.78 -12.75
CA VAL A 66 1.31 4.64 -12.22
C VAL A 66 1.66 4.97 -10.77
N VAL A 67 1.79 6.26 -10.48
CA VAL A 67 1.96 6.78 -9.13
C VAL A 67 0.59 7.18 -8.62
N THR A 68 0.19 6.61 -7.49
CA THR A 68 -1.05 6.96 -6.80
C THR A 68 -0.71 7.61 -5.48
N ARG A 69 -1.34 8.75 -5.17
CA ARG A 69 -1.29 9.38 -3.85
C ARG A 69 -2.70 9.48 -3.30
N PHE A 70 -2.90 9.12 -2.03
CA PHE A 70 -4.20 9.26 -1.38
C PHE A 70 -4.05 9.47 0.12
N PHE A 71 -5.13 9.92 0.74
CA PHE A 71 -5.31 9.98 2.17
C PHE A 71 -6.19 8.82 2.65
N SER A 72 -5.80 8.13 3.72
CA SER A 72 -6.64 7.10 4.35
C SER A 72 -6.20 6.85 5.79
N GLY A 73 -7.17 6.80 6.72
CA GLY A 73 -6.91 6.45 8.12
C GLY A 73 -5.87 7.33 8.82
N GLY A 74 -5.82 8.63 8.49
CA GLY A 74 -4.85 9.57 9.06
C GLY A 74 -3.47 9.56 8.38
N LEU A 75 -3.31 8.83 7.27
CA LEU A 75 -2.04 8.71 6.55
C LEU A 75 -2.15 9.28 5.15
N TRP A 76 -1.10 9.98 4.73
CA TRP A 76 -0.79 10.14 3.31
C TRP A 76 -0.01 8.92 2.83
N VAL A 77 -0.49 8.30 1.76
CA VAL A 77 0.15 7.13 1.15
C VAL A 77 0.51 7.47 -0.28
N VAL A 78 1.74 7.16 -0.68
CA VAL A 78 2.13 7.06 -2.08
C VAL A 78 2.35 5.59 -2.42
N GLU A 79 1.83 5.18 -3.57
CA GLU A 79 1.99 3.85 -4.14
C GLU A 79 2.50 3.98 -5.57
N VAL A 80 3.46 3.14 -5.93
CA VAL A 80 3.88 3.01 -7.34
C VAL A 80 3.44 1.65 -7.84
N TRP A 81 2.80 1.64 -8.99
CA TRP A 81 2.23 0.48 -9.63
C TRP A 81 2.93 0.23 -10.97
N LYS A 82 3.14 -1.04 -11.30
CA LYS A 82 3.63 -1.49 -12.60
C LYS A 82 2.83 -2.70 -13.05
N ARG A 83 2.71 -2.91 -14.36
CA ARG A 83 2.30 -4.20 -14.90
C ARG A 83 3.44 -5.22 -14.78
N VAL A 84 3.20 -6.32 -14.08
CA VAL A 84 4.09 -7.48 -13.94
C VAL A 84 3.32 -8.70 -14.44
N ASP A 85 3.85 -9.42 -15.42
CA ASP A 85 3.21 -10.58 -16.05
C ASP A 85 1.76 -10.31 -16.50
N GLY A 86 1.52 -9.11 -17.04
CA GLY A 86 0.21 -8.68 -17.54
C GLY A 86 -0.77 -8.15 -16.48
N ALA A 87 -0.45 -8.25 -15.19
CA ALA A 87 -1.30 -7.79 -14.09
C ALA A 87 -0.70 -6.57 -13.37
N TRP A 88 -1.55 -5.67 -12.87
CA TRP A 88 -1.08 -4.55 -12.05
C TRP A 88 -0.67 -5.02 -10.66
N ALA A 89 0.57 -4.69 -10.27
CA ALA A 89 1.10 -4.94 -8.96
C ALA A 89 1.74 -3.67 -8.38
N THR A 90 1.55 -3.45 -7.08
CA THR A 90 2.28 -2.40 -6.37
C THR A 90 3.74 -2.82 -6.25
N VAL A 91 4.67 -1.95 -6.67
CA VAL A 91 6.12 -2.16 -6.56
C VAL A 91 6.71 -1.49 -5.34
N MET A 92 6.12 -0.38 -4.88
CA MET A 92 6.50 0.24 -3.61
C MET A 92 5.37 1.04 -2.98
N THR A 93 5.41 1.19 -1.66
CA THR A 93 4.57 2.13 -0.93
C THR A 93 5.34 2.90 0.14
N GLN A 94 4.98 4.15 0.38
CA GLN A 94 5.42 4.89 1.54
C GLN A 94 4.22 5.55 2.20
N ALA A 95 4.16 5.44 3.52
CA ALA A 95 3.13 6.07 4.33
C ALA A 95 3.75 7.16 5.21
N THR A 96 3.05 8.27 5.35
CA THR A 96 3.41 9.40 6.22
C THR A 96 2.19 9.75 7.05
N THR A 97 2.36 9.90 8.37
CA THR A 97 1.29 10.42 9.23
C THR A 97 0.92 11.83 8.76
N ALA A 98 -0.37 12.07 8.51
CA ALA A 98 -0.82 13.40 8.16
C ALA A 98 -0.56 14.34 9.35
N ALA A 99 -0.08 15.55 9.06
CA ALA A 99 0.01 16.57 10.08
C ALA A 99 -1.38 16.78 10.67
N SER A 100 -1.49 16.75 12.00
CA SER A 100 -2.55 17.51 12.66
C SER A 100 -2.36 18.94 12.20
N ASN A 101 -3.35 19.51 11.51
CA ASN A 101 -3.28 20.93 11.11
C ASN A 101 -2.78 21.75 12.30
N PRO A 102 -1.74 22.60 12.14
CA PRO A 102 -1.36 23.54 13.18
C PRO A 102 -2.51 24.51 13.50
#